data_AF-A0A451CK43-F1
#
_entry.id   AF-A0A451CK43-F1
#
_cell.length_a   1.000
_cell.length_b   1.000
_cell.length_c   1.000
_cell.angle_alpha   90.00
_cell.angle_beta   90.00
_cell.angle_gamma   90.00
#
_symmetry.space_group_name_H-M   'P 1'
#
loop_
_entity.id
_entity.type
_entity.pdbx_description
1 polymer ?
#
loop_
_entity_poly.entity_id
_entity_poly.type
_entity_poly.pdbx_seq_one_letter_code
_entity_poly.pdbx_strand_id
1 'polypeptide(L)'
;MKKLIILCVFFLGTFSLSMANPLAFRQPYGQQPEPAQEQPRQPPEQVQKQPRQLGSSSENNRYTSAENPYKILPPTYNAGHVDLGVAKQDSDHPFFPSRAYTADGKKLDIGKFDKPEVCGSCHKKIYSQWKGSMHSNSWPDPIYRGLLKLASKRTGGKVDNLCLGCHAPVGLTTGQASATGENMSELASNGVQCDFCHNISAARGVGNQGNRMIIFEGNRL
;
A
#
# COMPACT_ATOMS: atom_id res chain seq x y z
N MET A 1 -61.33 16.68 45.43
CA MET A 1 -60.86 16.27 44.10
C MET A 1 -61.08 17.45 43.15
N LYS A 2 -60.06 18.30 42.96
CA LYS A 2 -60.17 19.57 42.24
C LYS A 2 -59.51 19.46 40.87
N LYS A 3 -60.29 19.73 39.81
CA LYS A 3 -59.81 19.97 38.45
C LYS A 3 -59.01 21.28 38.43
N LEU A 4 -57.81 21.29 37.83
CA LEU A 4 -57.24 22.52 37.31
C LEU A 4 -56.45 22.23 36.03
N ILE A 5 -56.99 22.76 34.95
CA ILE A 5 -56.47 22.81 33.59
C ILE A 5 -55.49 23.99 33.54
N ILE A 6 -54.25 23.79 33.10
CA ILE A 6 -53.30 24.88 32.85
C ILE A 6 -52.81 24.80 31.40
N LEU A 7 -53.37 25.71 30.61
CA LEU A 7 -52.82 26.46 29.47
C LEU A 7 -51.53 25.94 28.81
N CYS A 8 -51.67 25.38 27.60
CA CYS A 8 -50.63 25.43 26.58
C CYS A 8 -50.62 26.83 25.94
N VAL A 9 -49.55 27.59 26.15
CA VAL A 9 -49.26 28.82 25.42
C VAL A 9 -48.76 28.43 24.03
N PHE A 10 -49.62 28.55 23.02
CA PHE A 10 -49.22 28.47 21.62
C PHE A 10 -48.46 29.74 21.25
N PHE A 11 -47.13 29.64 21.18
CA PHE A 11 -46.29 30.61 20.49
C PHE A 11 -46.56 30.47 18.98
N LEU A 12 -47.36 31.38 18.43
CA LEU A 12 -47.51 31.59 16.99
C LEU A 12 -46.21 32.21 16.45
N GLY A 13 -45.19 31.37 16.27
CA GLY A 13 -43.99 31.69 15.51
C GLY A 13 -44.29 31.54 14.03
N THR A 14 -44.29 32.65 13.30
CA THR A 14 -44.40 32.71 11.84
C THR A 14 -43.17 32.03 11.20
N PHE A 15 -43.31 30.76 10.83
CA PHE A 15 -42.35 30.08 9.96
C PHE A 15 -42.53 30.63 8.54
N SER A 16 -41.73 31.62 8.19
CA SER A 16 -41.57 32.06 6.80
C SER A 16 -40.84 30.93 6.05
N LEU A 17 -41.57 30.18 5.21
CA LEU A 17 -40.95 29.25 4.25
C LEU A 17 -40.16 30.07 3.23
N SER A 18 -38.86 30.25 3.49
CA SER A 18 -37.92 30.66 2.46
C SER A 18 -37.69 29.45 1.56
N MET A 19 -38.27 29.48 0.36
CA MET A 19 -38.01 28.56 -0.73
C MET A 19 -36.52 28.69 -1.12
N ALA A 20 -35.69 27.79 -0.60
CA ALA A 20 -34.31 27.67 -1.03
C ALA A 20 -34.28 27.19 -2.49
N ASN A 21 -33.87 28.11 -3.36
CA ASN A 21 -33.67 27.92 -4.79
C ASN A 21 -32.55 26.87 -5.03
N PRO A 22 -32.79 25.74 -5.71
CA PRO A 22 -31.82 24.65 -5.81
C PRO A 22 -30.67 24.88 -6.84
N LEU A 23 -30.33 26.15 -7.13
CA LEU A 23 -29.30 26.50 -8.12
C LEU A 23 -28.10 27.28 -7.57
N ALA A 24 -27.95 27.40 -6.26
CA ALA A 24 -26.87 28.18 -5.64
C ALA A 24 -25.87 27.33 -4.85
N PHE A 25 -25.19 26.39 -5.52
CA PHE A 25 -23.91 25.86 -5.01
C PHE A 25 -22.94 25.53 -6.16
N ARG A 26 -22.63 26.55 -6.95
CA ARG A 26 -21.37 26.60 -7.71
C ARG A 26 -20.51 27.65 -7.02
N GLN A 27 -19.60 27.22 -6.14
CA GLN A 27 -18.50 28.10 -5.77
C GLN A 27 -17.72 28.43 -7.06
N PRO A 28 -17.41 29.70 -7.34
CA PRO A 28 -16.49 30.01 -8.43
C PRO A 28 -15.17 29.31 -8.09
N TYR A 29 -14.62 28.60 -9.07
CA TYR A 29 -13.26 28.06 -9.01
C TYR A 29 -12.35 29.17 -8.49
N GLY A 30 -11.91 29.06 -7.24
CA GLY A 30 -10.88 29.91 -6.70
C GLY A 30 -9.69 29.84 -7.65
N GLN A 31 -9.17 31.01 -8.01
CA GLN A 31 -7.99 31.16 -8.85
C GLN A 31 -6.96 30.11 -8.44
N GLN A 32 -6.65 29.19 -9.37
CA GLN A 32 -5.52 28.30 -9.21
C GLN A 32 -4.30 29.20 -8.94
N PRO A 33 -3.47 28.92 -7.92
CA PRO A 33 -2.19 29.59 -7.85
C PRO A 33 -1.47 29.35 -9.18
N GLU A 34 -0.91 30.43 -9.73
CA GLU A 34 -0.14 30.40 -10.98
C GLU A 34 0.81 29.19 -10.97
N PRO A 35 0.95 28.44 -12.08
CA PRO A 35 1.94 27.36 -12.14
C PRO A 35 3.30 27.96 -11.78
N ALA A 36 3.94 27.39 -10.75
CA ALA A 36 5.30 27.73 -10.40
C ALA A 36 6.14 27.68 -11.68
N GLN A 37 6.80 28.79 -12.01
CA GLN A 37 7.67 28.85 -13.19
C GLN A 37 8.68 27.70 -13.08
N GLU A 38 8.64 26.77 -14.03
CA GLU A 38 9.59 25.66 -14.12
C GLU A 38 11.00 26.27 -14.19
N GLN A 39 11.75 26.18 -13.10
CA GLN A 39 13.16 26.55 -13.12
C GLN A 39 13.88 25.59 -14.07
N PRO A 40 14.78 26.06 -14.96
CA PRO A 40 15.52 25.17 -15.83
C PRO A 40 16.26 24.13 -14.99
N ARG A 41 15.89 22.85 -15.15
CA ARG A 41 16.65 21.76 -14.51
C ARG A 41 18.08 21.84 -15.00
N GLN A 42 19.00 22.05 -14.07
CA GLN A 42 20.43 21.91 -14.37
C GLN A 42 20.66 20.49 -14.89
N PRO A 43 21.45 20.31 -15.96
CA PRO A 43 21.84 18.98 -16.41
C PRO A 43 22.47 18.24 -15.24
N PRO A 44 22.15 16.94 -15.02
CA PRO A 44 22.78 16.19 -13.95
C PRO A 44 24.30 16.24 -14.15
N GLU A 45 24.98 16.71 -13.11
CA GLU A 45 26.44 16.67 -13.02
C GLU A 45 26.89 15.24 -13.35
N GLN A 46 27.88 15.12 -14.22
CA GLN A 46 28.43 13.84 -14.66
C GLN A 46 29.05 13.16 -13.45
N VAL A 47 28.26 12.39 -12.70
CA VAL A 47 28.76 11.50 -11.66
C VAL A 47 29.68 10.51 -12.35
N GLN A 48 30.98 10.68 -12.15
CA GLN A 48 32.00 9.75 -12.62
C GLN A 48 31.65 8.36 -12.07
N LYS A 49 31.15 7.49 -12.96
CA LYS A 49 30.84 6.11 -12.61
C LYS A 49 32.16 5.39 -12.35
N GLN A 50 32.52 5.21 -11.08
CA GLN A 50 33.48 4.16 -10.73
C GLN A 50 32.88 2.81 -11.14
N PRO A 51 33.60 1.97 -11.89
CA PRO A 51 33.11 0.65 -12.26
C PRO A 51 32.96 -0.20 -11.00
N ARG A 52 31.72 -0.43 -10.57
CA ARG A 52 31.41 -1.42 -9.55
C ARG A 52 31.69 -2.78 -10.16
N GLN A 53 32.73 -3.47 -9.70
CA GLN A 53 32.95 -4.86 -10.05
C GLN A 53 31.72 -5.66 -9.59
N LEU A 54 30.90 -6.05 -10.56
CA LEU A 54 29.88 -7.08 -10.39
C LEU A 54 30.64 -8.39 -10.19
N GLY A 55 30.63 -8.92 -8.97
CA GLY A 55 31.16 -10.23 -8.68
C GLY A 55 30.53 -11.25 -9.63
N SER A 56 31.38 -12.00 -10.33
CA SER A 56 30.98 -13.11 -11.18
C SER A 56 30.32 -14.19 -10.32
N SER A 57 29.00 -14.25 -10.30
CA SER A 57 28.29 -15.48 -9.97
C SER A 57 27.80 -16.07 -11.29
N SER A 58 28.69 -16.80 -11.93
CA SER A 58 28.47 -17.58 -13.15
C SER A 58 27.62 -18.84 -12.91
N GLU A 59 26.77 -18.86 -11.89
CA GLU A 59 26.03 -20.06 -11.53
C GLU A 59 24.53 -19.78 -11.57
N ASN A 60 23.90 -20.46 -12.54
CA ASN A 60 22.48 -20.77 -12.62
C ASN A 60 21.65 -19.83 -13.51
N ASN A 61 22.02 -19.76 -14.79
CA ASN A 61 21.05 -19.58 -15.87
C ASN A 61 20.12 -20.81 -15.95
N ARG A 62 19.20 -20.95 -14.98
CA ARG A 62 18.14 -21.97 -14.96
C ARG A 62 16.84 -21.47 -15.60
N TYR A 63 16.90 -20.39 -16.37
CA TYR A 63 15.72 -19.69 -16.87
C TYR A 63 15.21 -20.18 -18.22
N THR A 64 15.62 -21.39 -18.65
CA THR A 64 15.14 -22.04 -19.88
C THR A 64 14.34 -23.32 -19.64
N SER A 65 14.08 -23.76 -18.41
CA SER A 65 13.33 -25.01 -18.20
C SER A 65 11.81 -24.79 -18.17
N ALA A 66 11.09 -25.77 -18.69
CA ALA A 66 9.64 -25.92 -18.73
C ALA A 66 8.96 -26.02 -17.33
N GLU A 67 9.60 -25.49 -16.29
CA GLU A 67 9.26 -25.66 -14.88
C GLU A 67 8.65 -24.40 -14.24
N ASN A 68 8.45 -23.30 -14.98
CA ASN A 68 7.74 -22.14 -14.45
C ASN A 68 6.23 -22.45 -14.32
N PRO A 69 5.69 -22.67 -13.10
CA PRO A 69 4.28 -23.01 -12.93
C PRO A 69 3.33 -21.86 -13.32
N TYR A 70 3.88 -20.66 -13.55
CA TYR A 70 3.15 -19.46 -13.93
C TYR A 70 3.22 -19.14 -15.43
N LYS A 71 3.97 -19.93 -16.24
CA LYS A 71 4.12 -19.74 -17.70
C LYS A 71 4.45 -18.28 -18.11
N ILE A 72 5.22 -17.57 -17.28
CA ILE A 72 5.66 -16.20 -17.59
C ILE A 72 6.70 -16.34 -18.71
N LEU A 73 6.39 -15.81 -19.89
CA LEU A 73 7.29 -15.84 -21.04
C LEU A 73 8.48 -14.90 -20.79
N PRO A 74 9.73 -15.35 -20.99
CA PRO A 74 10.88 -14.46 -20.88
C PRO A 74 10.83 -13.41 -22.02
N PRO A 75 11.14 -12.12 -21.74
CA PRO A 75 11.29 -11.09 -22.76
C PRO A 75 12.35 -11.48 -23.80
N THR A 76 12.06 -11.24 -25.08
CA THR A 76 12.91 -11.66 -26.21
C THR A 76 14.03 -10.66 -26.58
N TYR A 77 14.24 -9.59 -25.81
CA TYR A 77 15.25 -8.56 -26.09
C TYR A 77 16.20 -8.36 -24.92
N ASN A 78 17.52 -8.55 -25.16
CA ASN A 78 18.72 -8.06 -24.44
C ASN A 78 18.67 -7.83 -22.92
N ALA A 79 17.81 -8.50 -22.18
CA ALA A 79 17.80 -8.47 -20.74
C ALA A 79 18.46 -9.76 -20.25
N GLY A 80 19.80 -9.76 -20.24
CA GLY A 80 20.58 -10.88 -19.70
C GLY A 80 20.25 -11.21 -18.23
N HIS A 81 19.46 -10.37 -17.56
CA HIS A 81 18.91 -10.56 -16.22
C HIS A 81 17.51 -9.92 -16.15
N VAL A 82 16.45 -10.60 -16.60
CA VAL A 82 15.07 -10.20 -16.30
C VAL A 82 14.73 -10.74 -14.93
N ASP A 83 14.67 -9.84 -13.95
CA ASP A 83 14.06 -10.17 -12.67
C ASP A 83 12.55 -10.36 -12.87
N LEU A 84 12.06 -11.58 -12.67
CA LEU A 84 10.65 -11.94 -12.84
C LEU A 84 9.74 -11.32 -11.75
N GLY A 85 10.31 -10.65 -10.75
CA GLY A 85 9.56 -10.04 -9.65
C GLY A 85 8.92 -11.06 -8.69
N VAL A 86 9.21 -12.35 -8.85
CA VAL A 86 8.66 -13.46 -8.06
C VAL A 86 9.78 -14.13 -7.28
N ALA A 87 9.52 -14.48 -6.02
CA ALA A 87 10.45 -15.22 -5.18
C ALA A 87 10.68 -16.64 -5.70
N LYS A 88 11.79 -17.28 -5.30
CA LYS A 88 11.95 -18.73 -5.47
C LYS A 88 11.13 -19.45 -4.40
N GLN A 89 10.56 -20.60 -4.74
CA GLN A 89 9.84 -21.43 -3.78
C GLN A 89 10.85 -22.24 -2.96
N ASP A 90 11.37 -21.64 -1.89
CA ASP A 90 12.33 -22.25 -0.97
C ASP A 90 12.15 -21.71 0.46
N SER A 91 12.93 -22.24 1.41
CA SER A 91 12.87 -21.82 2.82
C SER A 91 13.31 -20.37 3.06
N ASP A 92 14.06 -19.78 2.14
CA ASP A 92 14.59 -18.41 2.27
C ASP A 92 13.55 -17.36 1.84
N HIS A 93 12.36 -17.79 1.39
CA HIS A 93 11.26 -16.92 0.97
C HIS A 93 9.96 -17.30 1.69
N PRO A 94 9.83 -16.95 2.99
CA PRO A 94 8.70 -17.35 3.84
C PRO A 94 7.33 -16.80 3.37
N PHE A 95 7.33 -15.83 2.45
CA PHE A 95 6.14 -15.18 1.91
C PHE A 95 5.93 -15.45 0.41
N PHE A 96 6.52 -16.51 -0.14
CA PHE A 96 6.36 -16.90 -1.55
C PHE A 96 4.87 -16.84 -2.01
N PRO A 97 4.58 -16.37 -3.24
CA PRO A 97 5.50 -15.83 -4.26
C PRO A 97 6.03 -14.39 -4.02
N SER A 98 5.62 -13.71 -2.96
CA SER A 98 6.18 -12.40 -2.63
C SER A 98 7.64 -12.50 -2.23
N ARG A 99 8.41 -11.46 -2.60
CA ARG A 99 9.81 -11.28 -2.23
C ARG A 99 10.00 -10.52 -0.93
N ALA A 100 8.90 -10.20 -0.22
CA ALA A 100 8.99 -9.70 1.13
C ALA A 100 9.83 -10.64 1.99
N TYR A 101 10.66 -10.08 2.86
CA TYR A 101 11.53 -10.83 3.75
C TYR A 101 11.60 -10.12 5.10
N THR A 102 11.69 -10.88 6.17
CA THR A 102 11.87 -10.38 7.53
C THR A 102 13.27 -10.72 7.99
N ALA A 103 13.87 -9.94 8.88
CA ALA A 103 15.28 -10.09 9.23
C ALA A 103 15.67 -11.53 9.64
N ASP A 104 14.78 -12.24 10.33
CA ASP A 104 14.96 -13.62 10.79
C ASP A 104 14.23 -14.68 9.94
N GLY A 105 13.60 -14.28 8.84
CA GLY A 105 12.83 -15.15 7.95
C GLY A 105 11.52 -15.66 8.56
N LYS A 106 11.04 -15.09 9.68
CA LYS A 106 9.79 -15.51 10.34
C LYS A 106 8.67 -14.48 10.17
N LYS A 107 7.45 -14.87 10.52
CA LYS A 107 6.33 -13.94 10.63
C LYS A 107 6.58 -12.95 11.76
N LEU A 108 6.18 -11.70 11.55
CA LEU A 108 6.23 -10.66 12.56
C LEU A 108 5.02 -10.74 13.47
N ASP A 109 5.17 -10.27 14.71
CA ASP A 109 4.04 -10.04 15.60
C ASP A 109 3.33 -8.73 15.20
N ILE A 110 2.00 -8.79 15.11
CA ILE A 110 1.17 -7.61 14.82
C ILE A 110 1.31 -6.54 15.90
N GLY A 111 1.61 -6.92 17.15
CA GLY A 111 1.83 -6.00 18.26
C GLY A 111 3.10 -5.16 18.15
N LYS A 112 3.97 -5.45 17.17
CA LYS A 112 5.15 -4.62 16.84
C LYS A 112 4.83 -3.47 15.89
N PHE A 113 3.59 -3.35 15.41
CA PHE A 113 3.18 -2.29 14.49
C PHE A 113 2.27 -1.27 15.15
N ASP A 114 2.50 0.00 14.82
CA ASP A 114 1.64 1.11 15.24
C ASP A 114 0.61 1.49 14.19
N LYS A 115 -0.51 2.05 14.67
CA LYS A 115 -1.52 2.63 13.81
C LYS A 115 -1.00 3.91 13.17
N PRO A 116 -1.36 4.23 11.91
CA PRO A 116 -0.99 5.48 11.24
C PRO A 116 -1.35 6.74 12.05
N GLU A 117 -2.42 6.69 12.85
CA GLU A 117 -2.87 7.74 13.75
C GLU A 117 -1.84 8.12 14.81
N VAL A 118 -1.04 7.15 15.28
CA VAL A 118 0.06 7.40 16.23
C VAL A 118 1.06 8.37 15.60
N CYS A 119 1.48 8.09 14.37
CA CYS A 119 2.35 8.97 13.59
C CYS A 119 1.67 10.32 13.31
N GLY A 120 0.36 10.30 13.01
CA GLY A 120 -0.44 11.49 12.71
C GLY A 120 -0.64 12.45 13.88
N SER A 121 -0.44 12.00 15.13
CA SER A 121 -0.50 12.86 16.31
C SER A 121 0.57 13.98 16.27
N CYS A 122 1.77 13.65 15.79
CA CYS A 122 2.89 14.57 15.62
C CYS A 122 3.07 15.01 14.16
N HIS A 123 2.95 14.11 13.19
CA HIS A 123 3.20 14.35 11.76
C HIS A 123 1.92 14.65 10.96
N LYS A 124 1.12 15.61 11.44
CA LYS A 124 -0.23 15.90 10.92
C LYS A 124 -0.28 16.14 9.40
N LYS A 125 0.66 16.91 8.86
CA LYS A 125 0.70 17.23 7.42
C LYS A 125 0.96 15.97 6.57
N ILE A 126 1.95 15.16 6.97
CA ILE A 126 2.31 13.92 6.28
C ILE A 126 1.17 12.91 6.38
N TYR A 127 0.57 12.76 7.56
CA TYR A 127 -0.57 11.87 7.75
C TYR A 127 -1.76 12.27 6.85
N SER A 128 -2.07 13.57 6.75
CA SER A 128 -3.14 14.05 5.86
C SER A 128 -2.86 13.70 4.38
N GLN A 129 -1.62 13.85 3.93
CA GLN A 129 -1.20 13.49 2.57
C GLN A 129 -1.25 11.97 2.34
N TRP A 130 -0.75 11.18 3.29
CA TRP A 130 -0.80 9.72 3.22
C TRP A 130 -2.24 9.22 3.16
N LYS A 131 -3.15 9.78 3.99
CA LYS A 131 -4.55 9.37 4.07
C LYS A 131 -5.27 9.47 2.72
N GLY A 132 -4.95 10.47 1.90
CA GLY A 132 -5.49 10.66 0.55
C GLY A 132 -4.72 9.94 -0.58
N SER A 133 -3.69 9.15 -0.27
CA SER A 133 -2.82 8.53 -1.27
C SER A 133 -3.31 7.15 -1.73
N MET A 134 -2.68 6.60 -2.78
CA MET A 134 -2.91 5.20 -3.16
C MET A 134 -2.22 4.21 -2.21
N HIS A 135 -1.29 4.66 -1.37
CA HIS A 135 -0.68 3.78 -0.36
C HIS A 135 -1.66 3.46 0.77
N SER A 136 -2.37 4.46 1.30
CA SER A 136 -3.46 4.22 2.27
C SER A 136 -4.60 3.43 1.65
N ASN A 137 -4.90 3.67 0.36
CA ASN A 137 -5.96 2.97 -0.37
C ASN A 137 -5.56 1.61 -0.96
N SER A 138 -4.29 1.21 -0.82
CA SER A 138 -3.77 0.00 -1.48
C SER A 138 -4.51 -1.27 -1.08
N TRP A 139 -5.01 -1.36 0.15
CA TRP A 139 -5.89 -2.45 0.58
C TRP A 139 -7.39 -2.18 0.33
N PRO A 140 -7.99 -1.09 0.84
CA PRO A 140 -9.44 -0.93 0.81
C PRO A 140 -10.03 -0.63 -0.58
N ASP A 141 -9.19 -0.39 -1.60
CA ASP A 141 -9.66 -0.12 -2.97
C ASP A 141 -10.55 -1.27 -3.51
N PRO A 142 -11.84 -1.01 -3.82
CA PRO A 142 -12.76 -2.03 -4.29
C PRO A 142 -12.35 -2.64 -5.64
N ILE A 143 -11.66 -1.89 -6.50
CA ILE A 143 -11.16 -2.41 -7.79
C ILE A 143 -10.08 -3.44 -7.52
N TYR A 144 -9.08 -3.09 -6.70
CA TYR A 144 -8.04 -4.03 -6.26
C TYR A 144 -8.64 -5.27 -5.60
N ARG A 145 -9.58 -5.10 -4.66
CA ARG A 145 -10.21 -6.23 -3.94
C ARG A 145 -10.96 -7.16 -4.87
N GLY A 146 -11.65 -6.62 -5.87
CA GLY A 146 -12.31 -7.40 -6.93
C GLY A 146 -11.33 -8.21 -7.77
N LEU A 147 -10.22 -7.59 -8.18
CA LEU A 147 -9.17 -8.26 -8.97
C LEU A 147 -8.45 -9.35 -8.18
N LEU A 148 -8.10 -9.08 -6.91
CA LEU A 148 -7.48 -10.06 -6.03
C LEU A 148 -8.39 -11.28 -5.83
N LYS A 149 -9.68 -11.06 -5.55
CA LYS A 149 -10.65 -12.16 -5.39
C LYS A 149 -10.76 -13.01 -6.65
N LEU A 150 -10.77 -12.37 -7.83
CA LEU A 150 -10.80 -13.08 -9.11
C LEU A 150 -9.51 -13.90 -9.34
N ALA A 151 -8.35 -13.29 -9.10
CA ALA A 151 -7.05 -13.94 -9.24
C ALA A 151 -6.89 -15.13 -8.27
N SER A 152 -7.25 -14.93 -7.01
CA SER A 152 -7.26 -15.97 -5.97
C SER A 152 -8.15 -17.14 -6.39
N LYS A 153 -9.39 -16.88 -6.84
CA LYS A 153 -10.31 -17.91 -7.32
C LYS A 153 -9.75 -18.69 -8.52
N ARG A 154 -9.14 -18.00 -9.50
CA ARG A 154 -8.61 -18.63 -10.72
C ARG A 154 -7.35 -19.44 -10.48
N THR A 155 -6.54 -19.06 -9.50
CA THR A 155 -5.25 -19.69 -9.22
C THR A 155 -5.27 -20.63 -8.02
N GLY A 156 -6.38 -20.68 -7.27
CA GLY A 156 -6.45 -21.38 -5.99
C GLY A 156 -5.55 -20.73 -4.94
N GLY A 157 -5.48 -19.40 -4.92
CA GLY A 157 -4.69 -18.63 -3.96
C GLY A 157 -3.17 -18.55 -4.23
N LYS A 158 -2.68 -19.21 -5.28
CA LYS A 158 -1.23 -19.33 -5.58
C LYS A 158 -0.52 -17.99 -5.86
N VAL A 159 -1.27 -16.91 -6.11
CA VAL A 159 -0.74 -15.57 -6.39
C VAL A 159 -1.07 -14.56 -5.29
N ASP A 160 -1.79 -14.96 -4.24
CA ASP A 160 -2.35 -14.01 -3.27
C ASP A 160 -1.23 -13.24 -2.57
N ASN A 161 -0.20 -13.95 -2.09
CA ASN A 161 0.91 -13.30 -1.40
C ASN A 161 1.67 -12.30 -2.29
N LEU A 162 1.73 -12.51 -3.61
CA LEU A 162 2.33 -11.54 -4.53
C LEU A 162 1.60 -10.19 -4.45
N CYS A 163 0.28 -10.22 -4.57
CA CYS A 163 -0.55 -9.03 -4.46
C CYS A 163 -0.47 -8.42 -3.05
N LEU A 164 -0.58 -9.25 -2.02
CA LEU A 164 -0.60 -8.83 -0.62
C LEU A 164 0.72 -8.20 -0.18
N GLY A 165 1.85 -8.58 -0.78
CA GLY A 165 3.15 -8.02 -0.46
C GLY A 165 3.30 -6.52 -0.75
N CYS A 166 2.46 -5.97 -1.62
CA CYS A 166 2.45 -4.53 -1.92
C CYS A 166 1.21 -3.85 -1.37
N HIS A 167 0.08 -4.55 -1.30
CA HIS A 167 -1.20 -3.94 -0.99
C HIS A 167 -1.64 -4.11 0.46
N ALA A 168 -1.10 -5.09 1.19
CA ALA A 168 -1.32 -5.27 2.62
C ALA A 168 -0.06 -5.85 3.29
N PRO A 169 1.09 -5.16 3.20
CA PRO A 169 2.38 -5.73 3.56
C PRO A 169 2.52 -6.08 5.06
N VAL A 170 1.89 -5.32 5.96
CA VAL A 170 1.82 -5.68 7.39
C VAL A 170 0.99 -6.95 7.57
N GLY A 171 -0.15 -7.04 6.88
CA GLY A 171 -0.96 -8.26 6.91
C GLY A 171 -0.23 -9.47 6.35
N LEU A 172 0.55 -9.33 5.27
CA LEU A 172 1.36 -10.42 4.72
C LEU A 172 2.41 -10.88 5.74
N THR A 173 3.18 -9.94 6.29
CA THR A 173 4.35 -10.26 7.11
C THR A 173 3.99 -10.77 8.51
N THR A 174 2.79 -10.43 8.99
CA THR A 174 2.21 -10.99 10.22
C THR A 174 1.40 -12.27 9.97
N GLY A 175 1.16 -12.62 8.70
CA GLY A 175 0.36 -13.77 8.30
C GLY A 175 -1.15 -13.63 8.53
N GLN A 176 -1.65 -12.41 8.73
CA GLN A 176 -3.08 -12.11 8.86
C GLN A 176 -3.77 -11.90 7.50
N ALA A 177 -3.02 -11.50 6.46
CA ALA A 177 -3.61 -11.17 5.18
C ALA A 177 -4.16 -12.39 4.43
N SER A 178 -5.34 -12.22 3.84
CA SER A 178 -6.00 -13.22 3.00
C SER A 178 -6.71 -12.53 1.83
N ALA A 179 -6.91 -13.21 0.71
CA ALA A 179 -7.63 -12.60 -0.42
C ALA A 179 -9.07 -12.17 -0.04
N THR A 180 -9.74 -12.89 0.87
CA THR A 180 -11.06 -12.52 1.38
C THR A 180 -11.01 -11.34 2.35
N GLY A 181 -9.86 -11.10 2.98
CA GLY A 181 -9.72 -10.12 4.06
C GLY A 181 -10.35 -10.56 5.38
N GLU A 182 -10.81 -11.79 5.46
CA GLU A 182 -11.41 -12.34 6.67
C GLU A 182 -10.35 -12.47 7.76
N ASN A 183 -10.73 -12.11 9.00
CA ASN A 183 -9.89 -12.15 10.20
C ASN A 183 -8.64 -11.24 10.16
N MET A 184 -8.55 -10.31 9.20
CA MET A 184 -7.52 -9.28 9.24
C MET A 184 -7.82 -8.28 10.33
N SER A 185 -6.83 -7.98 11.17
CA SER A 185 -6.93 -6.83 12.08
C SER A 185 -7.01 -5.52 11.29
N GLU A 186 -7.42 -4.46 11.97
CA GLU A 186 -7.38 -3.10 11.43
C GLU A 186 -5.96 -2.73 10.97
N LEU A 187 -4.94 -3.03 11.78
CA LEU A 187 -3.52 -2.80 11.45
C LEU A 187 -3.10 -3.53 10.18
N ALA A 188 -3.49 -4.79 10.03
CA ALA A 188 -3.20 -5.57 8.83
C ALA A 188 -3.90 -5.02 7.57
N SER A 189 -4.98 -4.26 7.74
CA SER A 189 -5.83 -3.74 6.67
C SER A 189 -5.56 -2.28 6.29
N ASN A 190 -4.58 -1.62 6.91
CA ASN A 190 -4.25 -0.20 6.67
C ASN A 190 -3.44 0.05 5.38
N GLY A 191 -3.40 -0.92 4.48
CA GLY A 191 -2.62 -0.83 3.25
C GLY A 191 -1.12 -0.66 3.51
N VAL A 192 -0.49 0.20 2.72
CA VAL A 192 0.92 0.62 2.88
C VAL A 192 0.95 1.76 3.89
N GLN A 193 1.08 1.41 5.17
CA GLN A 193 1.08 2.38 6.28
C GLN A 193 2.47 2.93 6.62
N CYS A 194 2.48 4.02 7.40
CA CYS A 194 3.70 4.72 7.84
C CYS A 194 4.73 3.75 8.41
N ASP A 195 4.30 2.95 9.37
CA ASP A 195 5.18 2.07 10.13
C ASP A 195 5.79 0.95 9.26
N PHE A 196 5.04 0.45 8.27
CA PHE A 196 5.62 -0.47 7.28
C PHE A 196 6.75 0.19 6.50
N CYS A 197 6.49 1.36 5.89
CA CYS A 197 7.48 2.06 5.07
C CYS A 197 8.73 2.45 5.86
N HIS A 198 8.55 2.87 7.12
CA HIS A 198 9.63 3.33 7.98
C HIS A 198 10.39 2.21 8.70
N ASN A 199 9.91 0.95 8.66
CA ASN A 199 10.64 -0.23 9.16
C ASN A 199 11.35 -1.03 8.05
N ILE A 200 11.37 -0.52 6.82
CA ILE A 200 12.17 -1.10 5.73
C ILE A 200 13.63 -0.74 5.96
N SER A 201 14.48 -1.76 6.06
CA SER A 201 15.90 -1.57 6.36
C SER A 201 16.84 -1.83 5.21
N ALA A 202 16.41 -2.65 4.27
CA ALA A 202 17.15 -2.92 3.06
C ALA A 202 16.18 -3.25 1.92
N ALA A 203 16.59 -2.88 0.72
CA ALA A 203 15.99 -3.29 -0.53
C ALA A 203 17.09 -3.97 -1.36
N ARG A 204 16.92 -5.26 -1.68
CA ARG A 204 17.88 -6.02 -2.50
C ARG A 204 17.24 -6.47 -3.81
N GLY A 205 17.79 -6.03 -4.95
CA GLY A 205 17.27 -6.35 -6.28
C GLY A 205 17.06 -5.09 -7.12
N VAL A 206 16.56 -5.26 -8.34
CA VAL A 206 16.08 -4.18 -9.22
C VAL A 206 14.74 -4.64 -9.81
N GLY A 207 13.62 -4.04 -9.38
CA GLY A 207 12.29 -4.29 -9.96
C GLY A 207 11.11 -3.82 -9.10
N ASN A 208 9.89 -3.80 -9.67
CA ASN A 208 8.64 -3.56 -8.94
C ASN A 208 8.35 -4.75 -8.03
N GLN A 209 8.37 -4.56 -6.70
CA GLN A 209 8.36 -5.64 -5.71
C GLN A 209 9.53 -6.66 -5.88
N GLY A 210 10.36 -6.53 -6.93
CA GLY A 210 11.60 -7.24 -7.22
C GLY A 210 12.74 -6.89 -6.26
N ASN A 211 12.54 -5.88 -5.41
CA ASN A 211 13.42 -5.68 -4.27
C ASN A 211 12.94 -6.59 -3.14
N ARG A 212 13.79 -7.54 -2.71
CA ARG A 212 13.66 -8.20 -1.41
C ARG A 212 13.71 -7.10 -0.36
N MET A 213 12.54 -6.71 0.11
CA MET A 213 12.36 -5.71 1.15
C MET A 213 12.53 -6.42 2.47
N ILE A 214 13.58 -6.04 3.20
CA ILE A 214 13.84 -6.54 4.54
C ILE A 214 13.12 -5.61 5.50
N ILE A 215 12.09 -6.13 6.16
CA ILE A 215 11.39 -5.43 7.23
C ILE A 215 12.07 -5.85 8.53
N PHE A 216 12.60 -4.88 9.28
CA PHE A 216 13.04 -5.18 10.64
C PHE A 216 11.82 -5.37 11.54
N GLU A 217 11.99 -6.20 12.56
CA GLU A 217 11.08 -6.19 13.68
C GLU A 217 10.88 -4.74 14.14
N GLY A 218 9.63 -4.27 14.23
CA GLY A 218 9.32 -2.90 14.61
C GLY A 218 10.02 -2.53 15.91
N ASN A 219 11.17 -1.88 15.79
CA ASN A 219 11.83 -1.25 16.90
C ASN A 219 11.10 0.07 17.05
N ARG A 220 10.24 0.13 18.07
CA ARG A 220 9.65 1.39 18.55
C ARG A 220 10.76 2.44 18.58
N LEU A 221 10.64 3.44 17.72
CA LEU A 221 11.47 4.64 17.76
C LEU A 221 11.18 5.44 19.03
#